data_AF-A0A5J5GHR9-F1
#
_entry.id   AF-A0A5J5GHR9-F1
#
_cell.length_a   1.000
_cell.length_b   1.000
_cell.length_c   1.000
_cell.angle_alpha   90.00
_cell.angle_beta   90.00
_cell.angle_gamma   90.00
#
_symmetry.space_group_name_H-M   'P 1'
#
loop_
_entity.id
_entity.type
_entity.pdbx_description
1 polymer ?
#
loop_
_entity_poly.entity_id
_entity_poly.type
_entity_poly.pdbx_seq_one_letter_code
_entity_poly.pdbx_strand_id
1 'polypeptide(L)'
;MIFWTLVFFVINLLGLLGRSMFYETNKRLELLSIDKAQEKIDDEKLNEEFIKNGCLQWIVAVALAVAEVIYLINAIRYDVYKVPTLGAIIFLVLSFVVVSFKKNINKMNENELILRRAIVENSKRITLFSVVSGLVWTTYFGYMFYILVF
;
A
#
# COMPACT_ATOMS: atom_id res chain seq x y z
N MET A 1 -2.64 16.70 13.71
CA MET A 1 -1.73 15.65 14.22
C MET A 1 -2.54 14.50 14.79
N ILE A 2 -3.21 14.65 15.94
CA ILE A 2 -3.99 13.59 16.61
C ILE A 2 -5.01 12.92 15.68
N PHE A 3 -5.81 13.70 14.93
CA PHE A 3 -6.77 13.16 13.97
C PHE A 3 -6.11 12.20 12.96
N TRP A 4 -5.02 12.63 12.33
CA TRP A 4 -4.29 11.82 11.35
C TRP A 4 -3.65 10.59 11.99
N THR A 5 -3.14 10.70 13.21
CA THR A 5 -2.63 9.55 13.99
C THR A 5 -3.71 8.49 14.16
N LEU A 6 -4.94 8.88 14.54
CA LEU A 6 -6.06 7.97 14.68
C LEU A 6 -6.48 7.35 13.35
N VAL A 7 -6.55 8.16 12.29
CA VAL A 7 -6.88 7.68 10.93
C VAL A 7 -5.88 6.61 10.49
N PHE A 8 -4.58 6.87 10.58
CA PHE A 8 -3.56 5.91 10.16
C PHE A 8 -3.48 4.70 11.10
N PHE A 9 -3.69 4.88 12.40
CA PHE A 9 -3.79 3.77 13.34
C PHE A 9 -4.93 2.82 12.96
N VAL A 10 -6.13 3.34 12.70
CA VAL A 10 -7.29 2.54 12.33
C VAL A 10 -7.08 1.83 10.99
N ILE A 11 -6.54 2.52 9.98
CA ILE A 11 -6.24 1.91 8.68
C ILE A 11 -5.27 0.73 8.82
N ASN A 12 -4.18 0.90 9.56
CA ASN A 12 -3.18 -0.14 9.76
C ASN A 12 -3.71 -1.30 10.61
N LEU A 13 -4.52 -1.01 11.63
CA LEU A 13 -5.19 -2.03 12.44
C LEU A 13 -6.20 -2.85 11.62
N LEU A 14 -6.98 -2.21 10.74
CA LEU A 14 -7.86 -2.91 9.82
C LEU A 14 -7.07 -3.77 8.82
N GLY A 15 -5.91 -3.29 8.39
CA GLY A 15 -4.96 -4.06 7.57
C GLY A 15 -4.51 -5.35 8.26
N LEU A 16 -4.20 -5.29 9.56
CA LEU A 16 -3.85 -6.47 10.36
C LEU A 16 -4.96 -7.51 10.43
N LEU A 17 -6.21 -7.07 10.51
CA LEU A 17 -7.39 -7.95 10.51
C LEU A 17 -7.74 -8.52 9.13
N GLY A 18 -6.88 -8.32 8.13
CA GLY A 18 -7.12 -8.72 6.75
C GLY A 18 -8.22 -7.93 6.05
N ARG A 19 -8.59 -6.77 6.58
CA ARG A 19 -9.58 -5.85 5.98
C ARG A 19 -8.89 -4.71 5.26
N SER A 20 -7.82 -5.01 4.52
CA SER A 20 -7.14 -4.02 3.69
C SER A 20 -8.12 -3.48 2.63
N MET A 21 -8.34 -2.17 2.65
CA MET A 21 -9.30 -1.48 1.78
C MET A 21 -8.93 -1.54 0.30
N PHE A 22 -7.66 -1.82 -0.02
CA PHE A 22 -7.12 -1.77 -1.38
C PHE A 22 -6.75 -3.14 -1.95
N TYR A 23 -6.98 -4.23 -1.21
CA TYR A 23 -6.54 -5.56 -1.63
C TYR A 23 -7.25 -6.04 -2.91
N GLU A 24 -8.59 -5.96 -2.95
CA GLU A 24 -9.36 -6.43 -4.11
C GLU A 24 -9.08 -5.59 -5.36
N THR A 25 -8.92 -4.28 -5.18
CA THR A 25 -8.54 -3.33 -6.21
C THR A 25 -7.19 -3.66 -6.81
N ASN A 26 -6.17 -3.79 -5.96
CA ASN A 26 -4.81 -4.09 -6.41
C ASN A 26 -4.76 -5.44 -7.13
N LYS A 27 -5.46 -6.45 -6.62
CA LYS A 27 -5.56 -7.76 -7.28
C LYS A 27 -6.19 -7.64 -8.67
N ARG A 28 -7.32 -6.95 -8.79
CA ARG A 28 -8.00 -6.74 -10.08
C ARG A 28 -7.16 -5.93 -11.07
N LEU A 29 -6.52 -4.86 -10.61
CA LEU A 29 -5.65 -4.04 -11.44
C LEU A 29 -4.44 -4.82 -11.95
N GLU A 30 -3.83 -5.66 -11.09
CA GLU A 30 -2.71 -6.50 -11.48
C GLU A 30 -3.14 -7.57 -12.51
N LEU A 31 -4.32 -8.20 -12.32
CA LEU A 31 -4.88 -9.12 -13.32
C LEU A 31 -5.17 -8.42 -14.66
N LEU A 32 -5.77 -7.23 -14.63
CA LEU A 32 -6.03 -6.43 -15.84
C LEU A 32 -4.75 -6.09 -16.59
N SER A 33 -3.69 -5.73 -15.87
CA SER A 33 -2.38 -5.45 -16.49
C SER A 33 -1.75 -6.69 -17.12
N ILE A 34 -1.98 -7.88 -16.55
CA ILE A 34 -1.54 -9.16 -17.13
C ILE A 34 -2.36 -9.48 -18.38
N ASP A 35 -3.68 -9.30 -18.34
CA ASP A 35 -4.56 -9.55 -19.49
C ASP A 35 -4.24 -8.65 -20.67
N LYS A 36 -3.91 -7.38 -20.41
CA LYS A 36 -3.39 -6.46 -21.42
C LYS A 36 -2.07 -6.95 -22.02
N ALA A 37 -1.14 -7.38 -21.19
CA ALA A 37 0.17 -7.89 -21.64
C ALA A 37 0.06 -9.20 -22.43
N GLN A 38 -1.05 -9.93 -22.29
CA GLN A 38 -1.40 -11.13 -23.07
C GLN A 38 -2.27 -10.83 -24.29
N GLU A 39 -2.49 -9.55 -24.64
CA GLU A 39 -3.34 -9.12 -25.75
C GLU A 39 -4.79 -9.63 -25.68
N LYS A 40 -5.28 -9.98 -24.48
CA LYS A 40 -6.65 -10.48 -24.27
C LYS A 40 -7.69 -9.37 -24.20
N ILE A 41 -7.26 -8.14 -23.92
CA ILE A 41 -8.12 -6.98 -23.69
C ILE A 41 -7.48 -5.76 -24.33
N ASP A 42 -8.28 -4.97 -25.05
CA ASP A 42 -7.88 -3.71 -25.66
C ASP A 42 -7.80 -2.56 -24.64
N ASP A 43 -7.09 -1.49 -25.01
CA ASP A 43 -6.93 -0.28 -24.20
C ASP A 43 -8.26 0.36 -23.76
N GLU A 44 -9.28 0.27 -24.60
CA GLU A 44 -10.59 0.88 -24.35
C GLU A 44 -11.32 0.16 -23.20
N LYS A 45 -11.35 -1.18 -23.23
CA LYS A 45 -11.92 -2.02 -22.16
C LYS A 45 -11.11 -1.93 -20.88
N LEU A 46 -9.79 -1.84 -20.97
CA LEU A 46 -8.91 -1.62 -19.82
C LEU A 46 -9.26 -0.30 -19.11
N ASN A 47 -9.41 0.79 -19.86
CA ASN A 47 -9.75 2.09 -19.30
C ASN A 47 -11.14 2.09 -18.65
N GLU A 48 -12.12 1.45 -19.27
CA GLU A 48 -13.46 1.33 -18.71
C GLU A 48 -13.45 0.60 -17.35
N GLU A 49 -12.77 -0.55 -17.28
CA GLU A 49 -12.65 -1.30 -16.03
C GLU A 49 -11.82 -0.56 -14.97
N PHE A 50 -10.77 0.15 -15.37
CA PHE A 50 -9.97 0.97 -14.48
C PHE A 50 -10.80 2.11 -13.87
N ILE A 51 -11.58 2.83 -14.68
CA ILE A 51 -12.44 3.92 -14.21
C ILE A 51 -13.50 3.39 -13.24
N LYS A 52 -14.15 2.28 -13.58
CA LYS A 52 -15.25 1.71 -12.81
C LYS A 52 -14.81 1.15 -11.46
N ASN A 53 -13.66 0.46 -11.42
CA ASN A 53 -13.26 -0.34 -10.26
C ASN A 53 -11.96 0.10 -9.59
N GLY A 54 -11.12 0.91 -10.23
CA GLY A 54 -9.76 1.21 -9.76
C GLY A 54 -9.50 2.68 -9.44
N CYS A 55 -10.05 3.59 -10.24
CA CYS A 55 -9.67 5.01 -10.24
C CYS A 55 -9.90 5.69 -8.89
N LEU A 56 -11.10 5.57 -8.32
CA LEU A 56 -11.43 6.21 -7.04
C LEU A 56 -10.59 5.67 -5.88
N GLN A 57 -10.40 4.35 -5.82
CA GLN A 57 -9.59 3.72 -4.78
C GLN A 57 -8.11 4.11 -4.91
N TRP A 58 -7.61 4.27 -6.14
CA TRP A 58 -6.26 4.75 -6.39
C TRP A 58 -6.07 6.21 -5.98
N ILE A 59 -7.02 7.08 -6.29
CA ILE A 59 -7.02 8.49 -5.84
C ILE A 59 -6.97 8.56 -4.32
N VAL A 60 -7.80 7.77 -3.63
CA VAL A 60 -7.81 7.72 -2.16
C VAL A 60 -6.48 7.19 -1.62
N ALA A 61 -5.90 6.16 -2.23
CA ALA A 61 -4.61 5.62 -1.82
C ALA A 61 -3.48 6.66 -1.95
N VAL A 62 -3.44 7.40 -3.07
CA VAL A 62 -2.46 8.48 -3.28
C VAL A 62 -2.65 9.62 -2.28
N ALA A 63 -3.90 10.04 -2.05
CA ALA A 63 -4.21 11.08 -1.08
C ALA A 63 -3.77 10.69 0.35
N LEU A 64 -4.01 9.44 0.76
CA LEU A 64 -3.57 8.92 2.05
C LEU A 64 -2.04 8.84 2.15
N ALA A 65 -1.36 8.40 1.09
CA ALA A 65 0.11 8.35 1.07
C ALA A 65 0.74 9.75 1.19
N VAL A 66 0.20 10.75 0.48
CA VAL A 66 0.64 12.14 0.60
C VAL A 66 0.38 12.69 2.01
N ALA A 67 -0.80 12.42 2.57
CA ALA A 67 -1.12 12.81 3.93
C ALA A 67 -0.18 12.16 4.96
N GLU A 68 0.21 10.91 4.76
CA GLU A 68 1.13 10.17 5.63
C GLU A 68 2.54 10.78 5.58
N VAL A 69 3.03 11.11 4.39
CA VAL A 69 4.34 11.80 4.22
C VAL A 69 4.34 13.15 4.94
N ILE A 70 3.31 13.97 4.73
CA ILE A 70 3.17 15.27 5.39
C ILE A 70 3.07 15.10 6.91
N TYR A 71 2.36 14.06 7.37
CA TYR A 71 2.26 13.71 8.79
C TYR A 71 3.64 13.39 9.37
N LEU A 72 4.41 12.51 8.75
CA LEU A 72 5.73 12.08 9.25
C LEU A 72 6.72 13.24 9.32
N ILE A 73 6.72 14.14 8.33
CA ILE A 73 7.55 15.35 8.35
C ILE A 73 7.19 16.23 9.57
N ASN A 74 5.90 16.41 9.83
CA ASN A 74 5.45 17.19 10.98
C ASN A 74 5.72 16.46 12.30
N ALA A 75 5.62 15.13 12.34
CA ALA A 75 5.87 14.30 13.51
C ALA A 75 7.26 14.50 14.11
N ILE A 76 8.28 14.77 13.29
CA ILE A 76 9.65 15.05 13.76
C ILE A 76 9.69 16.22 14.77
N ARG A 77 8.80 17.20 14.64
CA ARG A 77 8.77 18.39 15.53
C ARG A 77 8.14 18.10 16.88
N TYR A 78 7.28 17.08 16.97
CA TYR A 78 6.55 16.71 18.20
C TYR A 78 7.17 15.49 18.89
N ASP A 79 7.88 14.64 18.16
CA ASP A 79 8.51 13.45 18.69
C ASP A 79 9.70 13.81 19.60
N VAL A 80 9.55 13.54 20.90
CA VAL A 80 10.57 13.80 21.92
C VAL A 80 11.82 12.94 21.69
N TYR A 81 11.64 11.68 21.28
CA TYR A 81 12.74 10.72 21.12
C TYR A 81 13.31 10.70 19.71
N LYS A 82 12.56 11.18 18.70
CA LYS A 82 12.90 11.32 17.26
C LYS A 82 13.27 10.03 16.52
N VAL A 83 13.95 9.09 17.19
CA VAL A 83 14.38 7.79 16.67
C VAL A 83 13.20 6.98 16.12
N PRO A 84 12.04 6.89 16.80
CA PRO A 84 10.89 6.15 16.26
C PRO A 84 10.38 6.75 14.94
N THR A 85 10.23 8.07 14.87
CA THR A 85 9.80 8.75 13.64
C THR A 85 10.82 8.64 12.51
N LEU A 86 12.12 8.72 12.80
CA LEU A 86 13.17 8.46 11.81
C LEU A 86 13.10 7.02 11.28
N GLY A 87 12.89 6.04 12.16
CA GLY A 87 12.69 4.64 11.77
C GLY A 87 11.49 4.45 10.85
N ALA A 88 10.36 5.09 11.15
CA ALA A 88 9.16 5.05 10.31
C ALA A 88 9.39 5.67 8.92
N ILE A 89 10.11 6.79 8.85
CA ILE A 89 10.49 7.42 7.57
C ILE A 89 11.39 6.49 6.74
N ILE A 90 12.42 5.89 7.36
CA ILE A 90 13.30 4.95 6.68
C ILE A 90 12.50 3.74 6.17
N PHE A 91 11.60 3.20 7.00
CA PHE A 91 10.73 2.08 6.62
C PHE A 91 9.84 2.42 5.41
N LEU A 92 9.27 3.62 5.38
CA LEU A 92 8.47 4.12 4.26
C LEU A 92 9.33 4.24 2.99
N VAL A 93 10.52 4.84 3.07
CA VAL A 93 11.43 4.96 1.93
C VAL A 93 11.86 3.60 1.39
N LEU A 94 12.25 2.67 2.27
CA LEU A 94 12.61 1.30 1.88
C LEU A 94 11.45 0.60 1.17
N SER A 95 10.21 0.84 1.59
CA SER A 95 9.04 0.27 0.94
C SER A 95 8.90 0.75 -0.51
N PHE A 96 9.13 2.04 -0.78
CA PHE A 96 9.16 2.57 -2.15
C PHE A 96 10.30 1.98 -2.99
N VAL A 97 11.49 1.84 -2.40
CA VAL A 97 12.66 1.24 -3.07
C VAL A 97 12.38 -0.21 -3.46
N VAL A 98 11.84 -1.03 -2.55
CA VAL A 98 11.50 -2.43 -2.85
C VAL A 98 10.48 -2.54 -3.99
N VAL A 99 9.49 -1.66 -4.02
CA VAL A 99 8.50 -1.62 -5.11
C VAL A 99 9.16 -1.26 -6.44
N SER A 100 10.13 -0.34 -6.45
CA SER A 100 10.83 0.10 -7.66
C SER A 100 11.64 -1.01 -8.34
N PHE A 101 12.09 -2.02 -7.59
CA PHE A 101 12.80 -3.18 -8.14
C PHE A 101 11.89 -4.22 -8.80
N LYS A 102 10.56 -4.08 -8.70
CA LYS A 102 9.66 -5.03 -9.36
C LYS A 102 9.77 -4.91 -10.88
N LYS A 103 10.00 -6.04 -11.55
CA LYS A 103 10.04 -6.14 -13.01
C LYS A 103 8.72 -5.63 -13.61
N ASN A 104 8.82 -4.77 -14.62
CA ASN A 104 7.67 -4.28 -15.37
C ASN A 104 6.98 -5.44 -16.11
N ILE A 105 5.66 -5.54 -16.01
CA ILE A 105 4.83 -6.59 -16.60
C ILE A 105 5.02 -6.65 -18.13
N ASN A 106 5.19 -5.48 -18.78
CA ASN A 106 5.39 -5.41 -20.24
C ASN A 106 6.76 -5.97 -20.70
N LYS A 107 7.66 -6.28 -19.76
CA LYS A 107 8.97 -6.89 -20.03
C LYS A 107 9.02 -8.36 -19.63
N MET A 108 7.89 -8.95 -19.25
CA MET A 108 7.82 -10.35 -18.85
C MET A 108 7.60 -11.25 -20.07
N ASN A 109 8.22 -12.43 -20.07
CA ASN A 109 7.96 -13.45 -21.10
C ASN A 109 6.65 -14.20 -20.79
N GLU A 110 6.10 -14.94 -21.75
CA GLU A 110 4.81 -15.62 -21.63
C GLU A 110 4.73 -16.56 -20.41
N ASN A 111 5.77 -17.37 -20.19
CA ASN A 111 5.89 -18.23 -19.01
C ASN A 111 5.94 -17.44 -17.68
N GLU A 112 6.57 -16.26 -17.68
CA GLU A 112 6.61 -15.40 -16.50
C GLU A 112 5.24 -14.77 -16.22
N LEU A 113 4.49 -14.42 -17.26
CA LEU A 113 3.12 -13.89 -17.13
C LEU A 113 2.16 -14.94 -16.56
N ILE A 114 2.25 -16.19 -17.01
CA ILE A 114 1.44 -17.30 -16.47
C ILE A 114 1.75 -17.51 -15.00
N LEU A 115 3.04 -17.56 -14.64
CA LEU A 115 3.47 -17.72 -13.25
C LEU A 115 3.01 -16.54 -12.39
N ARG A 116 3.11 -15.31 -12.90
CA ARG A 116 2.66 -14.10 -12.20
C ARG A 116 1.15 -14.08 -12.00
N ARG A 117 0.36 -14.49 -13.00
CA ARG A 117 -1.10 -14.66 -12.86
C ARG A 117 -1.43 -15.65 -11.75
N ALA A 118 -0.80 -16.82 -11.75
CA ALA A 118 -1.02 -17.84 -10.73
C ALA A 118 -0.68 -17.33 -9.32
N ILE A 119 0.39 -16.53 -9.18
CA ILE A 119 0.74 -15.86 -7.91
C ILE A 119 -0.37 -14.89 -7.48
N VAL A 120 -0.88 -14.06 -8.40
CA VAL A 120 -1.91 -13.06 -8.07
C VAL A 120 -3.24 -13.72 -7.73
N GLU A 121 -3.64 -14.76 -8.45
CA GLU A 121 -4.87 -15.52 -8.21
C GLU A 121 -4.83 -16.22 -6.85
N ASN A 122 -3.71 -16.89 -6.54
CA ASN A 122 -3.48 -17.56 -5.25
C ASN A 122 -3.01 -16.63 -4.13
N SER A 123 -2.82 -15.33 -4.42
CA SER A 123 -2.38 -14.38 -3.41
C SER A 123 -3.37 -14.38 -2.24
N LYS A 124 -2.84 -14.51 -1.02
CA LYS A 124 -3.66 -14.40 0.18
C LYS A 124 -3.83 -12.93 0.53
N ARG A 125 -5.02 -12.59 0.98
CA ARG A 125 -5.36 -11.26 1.52
C ARG A 125 -4.49 -10.86 2.71
N ILE A 126 -4.02 -11.86 3.47
CA ILE A 126 -3.09 -11.69 4.60
C ILE A 126 -1.81 -12.44 4.26
N THR A 127 -0.68 -11.74 4.30
CA THR A 127 0.67 -12.30 4.17
C THR A 127 1.47 -12.00 5.43
N LEU A 128 2.53 -12.77 5.70
CA LEU A 128 3.42 -12.48 6.84
C LEU A 128 3.99 -11.06 6.76
N PHE A 129 4.36 -10.61 5.55
CA PHE A 129 4.83 -9.25 5.33
C PHE A 129 3.77 -8.20 5.68
N SER A 130 2.51 -8.40 5.27
CA SER A 130 1.43 -7.46 5.61
C SER A 130 1.14 -7.42 7.11
N VAL A 131 1.28 -8.56 7.82
CA VAL A 131 1.12 -8.61 9.28
C VAL A 131 2.26 -7.88 9.98
N VAL A 132 3.51 -8.15 9.62
CA VAL A 132 4.67 -7.49 10.22
C VAL A 132 4.64 -5.99 9.96
N SER A 133 4.37 -5.58 8.72
CA SER A 133 4.25 -4.15 8.37
C SER A 133 3.10 -3.47 9.12
N GLY A 134 1.93 -4.12 9.21
CA GLY A 134 0.80 -3.59 9.96
C GLY A 134 1.10 -3.45 11.46
N LEU A 135 1.86 -4.37 12.06
CA LEU A 135 2.26 -4.30 13.47
C LEU A 135 3.21 -3.14 13.72
N VAL A 136 4.21 -2.96 12.85
CA VAL A 136 5.16 -1.84 12.95
C VAL A 136 4.42 -0.51 12.89
N TRP A 137 3.54 -0.32 11.91
CA TRP A 137 2.79 0.93 11.76
C TRP A 137 1.79 1.15 12.89
N THR A 138 1.04 0.12 13.28
CA THR A 138 0.06 0.22 14.39
C THR A 138 0.78 0.61 15.69
N THR A 139 1.93 -0.01 15.97
CA THR A 139 2.75 0.31 17.14
C THR A 139 3.28 1.74 17.06
N TYR A 140 3.79 2.17 15.90
CA TYR A 140 4.28 3.53 15.70
C TYR A 140 3.18 4.59 15.90
N PHE A 141 2.00 4.40 15.29
CA PHE A 141 0.91 5.35 15.46
C PHE A 141 0.32 5.32 16.88
N GLY A 142 0.34 4.17 17.55
CA GLY A 142 0.01 4.08 18.98
C GLY A 142 0.99 4.86 19.87
N TYR A 143 2.30 4.75 19.59
CA TYR A 143 3.34 5.56 20.24
C TYR A 143 3.14 7.05 19.98
N MET A 144 2.92 7.46 18.73
CA MET A 144 2.69 8.86 18.40
C MET A 144 1.41 9.40 19.03
N PHE A 145 0.37 8.58 19.18
CA PHE A 145 -0.84 8.97 19.88
C PHE A 145 -0.53 9.27 21.35
N TYR A 146 0.26 8.43 22.01
CA TYR A 146 0.71 8.66 23.39
C TYR A 146 1.47 9.99 23.50
N ILE A 147 2.48 10.24 22.66
CA ILE A 147 3.30 11.48 22.67
C ILE A 147 2.48 12.75 22.38
N LEU A 148 1.40 12.65 21.60
CA LEU A 148 0.57 13.80 21.26
C LEU A 148 -0.49 14.13 22.32
N VAL A 149 -0.82 13.17 23.19
CA VAL A 149 -1.85 13.30 24.23
C VAL A 149 -1.23 13.56 25.61
N PHE A 150 -0.06 13.00 25.89
CA PHE A 150 0.65 13.09 27.17
C PHE A 150 2.02 13.74 26.98
#